data_AF-A0A350EYE7-F1
#
_entry.id   AF-A0A350EYE7-F1
#
_cell.length_a   1.000
_cell.length_b   1.000
_cell.length_c   1.000
_cell.angle_alpha   90.00
_cell.angle_beta   90.00
_cell.angle_gamma   90.00
#
_symmetry.space_group_name_H-M   'P 1'
#
loop_
_entity.id
_entity.type
_entity.pdbx_description
1 polymer ?
#
loop_
_entity_poly.entity_id
_entity_poly.type
_entity_poly.pdbx_seq_one_letter_code
_entity_poly.pdbx_strand_id
1 'polypeptide(L)'
;WKYVAELETDLDPQLPLVPCLPGEFNQVVLNLIVNASHAIADVVGDGTKGKGTIRISTRRAENDWVEIRIADTGSGIPADICNRIFDPFF
;
A
#
# COMPACT_ATOMS: atom_id res chain seq x y z
N TRP A 1 14.26 8.74 4.05
CA TRP A 1 13.10 7.84 4.19
C TRP A 1 11.82 8.57 4.61
N LYS A 2 11.80 9.35 5.71
CA LYS A 2 10.57 9.96 6.27
C LYS A 2 9.77 10.93 5.36
N TYR A 3 10.25 11.28 4.16
CA TYR A 3 9.58 12.23 3.24
C TYR A 3 9.75 11.87 1.75
N VAL A 4 9.83 10.58 1.39
CA VAL A 4 9.98 10.16 -0.02
C VAL A 4 8.65 10.14 -0.78
N ALA A 5 7.52 10.18 -0.08
CA ALA A 5 6.20 10.07 -0.68
C ALA A 5 5.18 11.04 -0.04
N GLU A 6 4.16 11.38 -0.81
CA GLU A 6 2.92 11.99 -0.33
C GLU A 6 1.82 10.92 -0.21
N LEU A 7 0.95 11.09 0.79
CA LEU A 7 -0.16 10.16 1.03
C LEU A 7 -1.46 10.77 0.50
N GLU A 8 -2.09 10.06 -0.42
CA GLU A 8 -3.42 10.38 -0.93
C GLU A 8 -4.43 9.34 -0.45
N THR A 9 -5.61 9.79 -0.01
CA THR A 9 -6.68 8.89 0.43
C THR A 9 -7.96 9.15 -0.33
N ASP A 10 -8.57 8.07 -0.83
CA ASP A 10 -9.90 8.06 -1.44
C ASP A 10 -10.75 6.97 -0.76
N LEU A 11 -11.32 7.31 0.40
CA LEU A 11 -11.99 6.37 1.27
C LEU A 11 -13.50 6.51 1.10
N ASP A 12 -14.17 5.44 0.64
CA ASP A 12 -15.63 5.41 0.51
C ASP A 12 -16.29 5.58 1.90
N PRO A 13 -17.02 6.70 2.13
CA PRO A 13 -17.62 7.00 3.42
C PRO A 13 -18.87 6.16 3.70
N GLN A 14 -19.37 5.39 2.71
CA GLN A 14 -20.57 4.55 2.81
C GLN A 14 -20.24 3.07 3.04
N LEU A 15 -18.98 2.76 3.37
CA LEU A 15 -18.57 1.39 3.68
C LEU A 15 -19.24 0.89 4.97
N PRO A 16 -19.72 -0.37 4.97
CA PRO A 16 -20.19 -1.00 6.19
C PRO A 16 -19.01 -1.27 7.14
N LEU A 17 -19.32 -1.48 8.42
CA LEU A 17 -18.34 -2.01 9.36
C LEU A 17 -17.98 -3.44 8.98
N VAL A 18 -16.69 -3.76 9.05
CA VAL A 18 -16.14 -5.08 8.75
C VAL A 18 -15.60 -5.71 10.04
N PRO A 19 -16.05 -6.92 10.42
CA PRO A 19 -15.46 -7.66 11.53
C PRO A 19 -13.98 -7.94 11.25
N CYS A 20 -13.09 -7.50 12.14
CA CYS A 20 -11.66 -7.75 12.03
C CYS A 20 -10.99 -7.77 13.41
N LEU A 21 -9.73 -8.22 13.45
CA LEU A 21 -8.84 -8.05 14.60
C LEU A 21 -8.05 -6.74 14.38
N PRO A 22 -8.38 -5.64 15.08
CA PRO A 22 -7.85 -4.32 14.72
C PRO A 22 -6.31 -4.24 14.79
N GLY A 23 -5.69 -4.91 15.76
CA GLY A 23 -4.23 -4.92 15.91
C GLY A 23 -3.52 -5.60 14.73
N GLU A 24 -3.96 -6.80 14.36
CA GLU A 24 -3.38 -7.54 13.22
C GLU A 24 -3.61 -6.81 11.90
N PHE A 25 -4.82 -6.26 11.74
CA PHE A 25 -5.18 -5.50 10.55
C PHE A 25 -4.33 -4.23 10.39
N ASN A 26 -4.14 -3.48 11.47
CA ASN A 26 -3.24 -2.32 11.47
C ASN A 26 -1.82 -2.71 11.08
N GLN A 27 -1.32 -3.86 11.55
CA GLN A 27 0.01 -4.34 11.20
C GLN A 27 0.13 -4.64 9.70
N VAL A 28 -0.88 -5.27 9.10
CA VAL A 28 -0.90 -5.55 7.65
C VAL A 28 -0.84 -4.25 6.85
N VAL A 29 -1.69 -3.27 7.19
CA VAL A 29 -1.73 -1.97 6.50
C VAL A 29 -0.41 -1.22 6.64
N LEU A 30 0.18 -1.19 7.84
CA LEU A 30 1.47 -0.55 8.08
C LEU A 30 2.59 -1.22 7.29
N ASN A 31 2.64 -2.55 7.24
CA ASN A 31 3.65 -3.27 6.48
C ASN A 31 3.57 -2.93 4.99
N LEU A 32 2.37 -2.85 4.42
CA LEU A 32 2.18 -2.47 3.01
C LEU A 32 2.61 -1.02 2.74
N ILE A 33 2.31 -0.08 3.64
CA ILE A 33 2.74 1.33 3.52
C ILE A 33 4.27 1.46 3.61
N VAL A 34 4.91 0.70 4.51
CA VAL A 34 6.37 0.66 4.63
C VAL A 34 7.00 0.10 3.35
N ASN A 35 6.47 -0.99 2.81
CA ASN A 35 6.93 -1.58 1.55
C ASN A 35 6.81 -0.59 0.38
N ALA A 36 5.67 0.09 0.25
CA ALA A 36 5.47 1.14 -0.75
C ALA A 36 6.47 2.30 -0.58
N SER A 37 6.76 2.71 0.66
CA SER A 37 7.75 3.76 0.94
C SER A 37 9.16 3.36 0.53
N HIS A 38 9.55 2.10 0.74
CA HIS A 38 10.84 1.57 0.27
C HIS A 38 10.90 1.53 -1.25
N ALA A 39 9.87 1.01 -1.92
CA ALA A 39 9.82 0.95 -3.39
C ALA A 39 9.90 2.34 -4.04
N ILE A 40 9.28 3.36 -3.44
CA ILE A 40 9.40 4.75 -3.89
C ILE A 40 10.82 5.29 -3.67
N ALA A 41 11.44 5.00 -2.53
CA ALA A 41 12.80 5.45 -2.22
C ALA A 41 13.82 4.97 -3.27
N ASP A 42 13.65 3.76 -3.80
CA ASP A 42 14.51 3.22 -4.87
C ASP A 42 14.45 4.04 -6.18
N VAL A 43 13.33 4.72 -6.43
CA VAL A 43 13.11 5.54 -7.64
C VAL A 43 13.53 7.00 -7.42
N VAL A 44 13.12 7.60 -6.29
CA VAL A 44 13.34 9.05 -6.03
C VAL A 44 14.67 9.35 -5.33
N GLY A 45 15.37 8.34 -4.82
CA GLY A 45 16.66 8.47 -4.16
C GLY A 45 16.59 9.29 -2.86
N ASP A 46 17.45 10.30 -2.74
CA ASP A 46 17.52 11.20 -1.59
C ASP A 46 16.42 12.29 -1.55
N GLY A 47 15.48 12.26 -2.49
CA GLY A 47 14.38 13.23 -2.60
C GLY A 47 14.69 14.43 -3.51
N THR A 48 15.85 14.45 -4.17
CA THR A 48 16.20 15.49 -5.16
C THR A 48 15.38 15.43 -6.44
N LYS A 49 14.78 14.28 -6.75
CA LYS A 49 13.92 14.06 -7.93
C LYS A 49 12.42 14.30 -7.66
N GLY A 50 12.06 14.78 -6.48
CA GLY A 50 10.67 14.93 -6.03
C GLY A 50 10.21 13.78 -5.13
N LYS A 51 8.92 13.77 -4.80
CA LYS A 51 8.28 12.73 -3.99
C LYS A 51 7.43 11.83 -4.87
N GLY A 52 7.39 10.53 -4.55
CA GLY A 52 6.38 9.63 -5.09
C GLY A 52 5.03 9.81 -4.41
N THR A 53 4.07 8.95 -4.76
CA THR A 53 2.73 8.96 -4.18
C THR A 53 2.38 7.58 -3.67
N ILE A 54 1.86 7.50 -2.45
CA ILE A 54 1.13 6.34 -1.95
C ILE A 54 -0.34 6.71 -1.95
N ARG A 55 -1.17 5.96 -2.67
CA ARG A 55 -2.62 6.15 -2.71
C ARG A 55 -3.32 5.00 -2.02
N ILE A 56 -4.11 5.31 -1.01
CA ILE A 56 -4.96 4.35 -0.31
C ILE A 56 -6.40 4.64 -0.70
N SER A 57 -7.10 3.64 -1.27
CA SER A 57 -8.52 3.76 -1.55
C SER A 57 -9.31 2.60 -1.00
N THR A 58 -10.56 2.88 -0.64
CA THR A 58 -11.49 1.86 -0.15
C THR A 58 -12.79 1.94 -0.94
N ARG A 59 -13.37 0.78 -1.26
CA ARG A 59 -14.65 0.73 -1.97
C ARG A 59 -15.38 -0.58 -1.69
N ARG A 60 -16.69 -0.57 -1.89
CA ARG A 60 -17.46 -1.82 -1.98
C ARG A 60 -16.98 -2.61 -3.20
N ALA A 61 -16.80 -3.90 -3.01
CA ALA A 61 -16.50 -4.87 -4.05
C ALA A 61 -17.71 -5.79 -4.26
N GLU A 62 -17.59 -6.70 -5.22
CA GLU A 62 -18.62 -7.71 -5.49
C GLU A 62 -18.80 -8.66 -4.30
N ASN A 63 -19.95 -9.34 -4.24
CA ASN A 63 -20.25 -10.38 -3.24
C ASN A 63 -20.13 -9.92 -1.77
N ASP A 64 -20.56 -8.69 -1.47
CA ASP A 64 -20.52 -8.08 -0.13
C ASP A 64 -19.11 -7.90 0.47
N TRP A 65 -18.09 -7.89 -0.38
CA TRP A 65 -16.72 -7.59 0.06
C TRP A 65 -16.45 -6.09 0.14
N VAL A 66 -15.49 -5.74 1.00
CA VAL A 66 -14.86 -4.41 1.00
C VAL A 66 -13.44 -4.58 0.49
N GLU A 67 -13.05 -3.80 -0.52
CA GLU A 67 -11.67 -3.76 -1.01
C GLU A 67 -10.94 -2.56 -0.40
N ILE A 68 -9.69 -2.80 -0.01
CA ILE A 68 -8.71 -1.76 0.26
C ILE A 68 -7.60 -1.91 -0.76
N ARG A 69 -7.30 -0.82 -1.45
CA ARG A 69 -6.24 -0.75 -2.44
C ARG A 69 -5.16 0.20 -1.96
N ILE A 70 -3.94 -0.30 -1.88
CA ILE A 70 -2.74 0.49 -1.59
C ILE A 70 -1.90 0.45 -2.87
N ALA A 71 -1.74 1.60 -3.51
CA ALA A 71 -0.96 1.76 -4.73
C ALA A 71 0.21 2.72 -4.48
N ASP A 72 1.33 2.48 -5.12
CA ASP A 72 2.51 3.34 -5.05
C ASP A 72 3.10 3.63 -6.42
N THR A 73 3.91 4.68 -6.49
CA THR A 73 4.66 5.06 -7.71
C THR A 73 6.12 4.61 -7.64
N GLY A 74 6.40 3.52 -6.93
CA GLY A 74 7.73 2.98 -6.75
C GLY A 74 8.21 2.15 -7.94
N SER A 75 9.27 1.39 -7.70
CA SER A 75 9.96 0.58 -8.71
C SER A 75 9.12 -0.58 -9.27
N GLY A 76 8.01 -0.93 -8.60
CA GLY A 76 7.15 -2.05 -8.97
C GLY A 76 7.78 -3.40 -8.64
N ILE A 77 7.08 -4.49 -9.01
CA ILE A 77 7.50 -5.86 -8.73
C ILE A 77 7.76 -6.57 -10.06
N PRO A 78 8.97 -7.09 -10.30
CA PRO A 78 9.26 -7.91 -11.47
C PRO A 78 8.34 -9.14 -11.58
N ALA A 79 7.91 -9.45 -12.81
CA ALA A 79 6.89 -10.47 -13.05
C ALA A 79 7.31 -11.89 -12.63
N ASP A 80 8.61 -12.19 -12.69
CA ASP A 80 9.22 -13.47 -12.30
C ASP A 80 9.17 -13.72 -10.79
N ILE A 81 9.07 -12.66 -9.97
CA ILE A 81 9.03 -12.78 -8.51
C ILE A 81 7.66 -12.48 -7.89
N CYS A 82 6.70 -11.98 -8.68
CA CYS A 82 5.39 -11.55 -8.20
C CYS A 82 4.63 -12.63 -7.40
N ASN A 83 4.75 -13.90 -7.81
CA ASN A 83 4.07 -15.02 -7.14
C ASN A 83 4.71 -15.44 -5.80
N ARG A 84 5.87 -14.87 -5.45
CA ARG A 84 6.65 -15.25 -4.26
C ARG A 84 6.69 -14.17 -3.19
N ILE A 85 6.10 -13.00 -3.43
CA ILE A 85 6.18 -11.85 -2.51
C ILE A 85 5.51 -12.09 -1.15
N PHE A 86 4.71 -13.15 -1.04
CA PHE A 86 4.08 -13.58 0.20
C PHE A 86 4.74 -14.82 0.81
N ASP A 87 5.79 -15.36 0.17
CA ASP A 87 6.57 -16.45 0.74
C ASP A 87 7.40 -15.92 1.92
N PRO A 88 7.47 -16.65 3.05
CA PRO A 88 8.33 -16.26 4.16
C PRO A 88 9.79 -16.09 3.73
N PHE A 89 10.42 -14.98 4.15
CA PHE A 89 11.84 -14.66 3.91
C PHE A 89 12.24 -14.46 2.43
N PHE A 90 11.27 -14.18 1.58
CA PHE A 90 11.51 -13.80 0.19
C PHE A 90 12.14 -12.40 0.07
#